data_AF-A0A7J7FEY1-F1
#
_entry.id   AF-A0A7J7FEY1-F1
#
_cell.length_a   1.000
_cell.length_b   1.000
_cell.length_c   1.000
_cell.angle_alpha   90.00
_cell.angle_beta   90.00
_cell.angle_gamma   90.00
#
_symmetry.space_group_name_H-M   'P 1'
#
loop_
_entity.id
_entity.type
_entity.pdbx_description
1 polymer ?
#
loop_
_entity_poly.entity_id
_entity_poly.type
_entity_poly.pdbx_seq_one_letter_code
_entity_poly.pdbx_strand_id
1 'polypeptide(L)'
;MHPFYSRAATMIGEIAAAVSFISKFLRTKGLTSERQLQTFSQSLQELLAEHYKHHWFPEKPCKGSGYRCIRINHKMDPLIGQAAQRIGLSSQELFRLLPSELTLWVDPYEVSYRIGEDGSICVLYEASPAGGSTQNSSNVQMVDSRISCKEELLLGRTSPSKNYNMMTVSG
;
A
#
# COMPACT_ATOMS: atom_id res chain seq x y z
N MET A 1 -37.14 -12.08 -3.49
CA MET A 1 -35.97 -12.53 -2.71
C MET A 1 -34.77 -11.68 -3.11
N HIS A 2 -34.36 -10.74 -2.28
CA HIS A 2 -33.16 -9.94 -2.54
C HIS A 2 -31.95 -10.71 -2.01
N PRO A 3 -30.95 -11.04 -2.83
CA PRO A 3 -29.73 -11.64 -2.33
C PRO A 3 -29.02 -10.59 -1.48
N PHE A 4 -28.50 -11.04 -0.34
CA PHE A 4 -27.63 -10.27 0.54
C PHE A 4 -26.49 -9.68 -0.30
N TYR A 5 -26.56 -8.38 -0.60
CA TYR A 5 -25.40 -7.64 -1.03
C TYR A 5 -24.46 -7.61 0.17
N SER A 6 -23.49 -8.52 0.20
CA SER A 6 -22.28 -8.33 0.98
C SER A 6 -21.83 -6.90 0.71
N ARG A 7 -21.77 -6.05 1.74
CA ARG A 7 -21.20 -4.71 1.60
C ARG A 7 -19.78 -4.91 1.10
N ALA A 8 -19.56 -4.70 -0.20
CA ALA A 8 -18.23 -4.71 -0.78
C ALA A 8 -17.37 -3.76 0.07
N ALA A 9 -16.21 -4.23 0.53
CA ALA A 9 -15.32 -3.37 1.29
C ALA A 9 -14.94 -2.16 0.44
N THR A 10 -15.29 -0.98 0.92
CA THR A 10 -14.97 0.27 0.23
C THR A 10 -13.52 0.64 0.52
N MET A 11 -12.81 1.17 -0.45
CA MET A 11 -11.40 1.59 -0.33
C MET A 11 -11.17 2.84 0.55
N ILE A 12 -12.22 3.37 1.17
CA ILE A 12 -12.21 4.70 1.82
C ILE A 12 -11.28 4.71 3.04
N GLY A 13 -11.35 3.67 3.88
CA GLY A 13 -10.56 3.59 5.11
C GLY A 13 -9.07 3.45 4.82
N GLU A 14 -8.74 2.61 3.85
CA GLU A 14 -7.38 2.32 3.40
C GLU A 14 -6.74 3.55 2.74
N ILE A 15 -7.46 4.21 1.83
CA ILE A 15 -6.99 5.45 1.20
C ILE A 15 -6.81 6.55 2.26
N ALA A 16 -7.76 6.73 3.18
CA ALA A 16 -7.64 7.74 4.23
C ALA A 16 -6.41 7.51 5.12
N ALA A 17 -6.14 6.24 5.47
CA ALA A 17 -4.97 5.89 6.26
C ALA A 17 -3.66 6.18 5.52
N ALA A 18 -3.56 5.79 4.23
CA ALA A 18 -2.42 6.07 3.37
C ALA A 18 -2.16 7.58 3.21
N VAL A 19 -3.20 8.36 2.94
CA VAL A 19 -3.08 9.82 2.79
C VAL A 19 -2.69 10.49 4.10
N SER A 20 -3.28 10.08 5.23
CA SER A 20 -2.91 10.59 6.55
C SER A 20 -1.43 10.35 6.85
N PHE A 21 -0.91 9.17 6.49
CA PHE A 21 0.50 8.84 6.66
C PHE A 21 1.43 9.75 5.86
N ILE A 22 1.12 9.99 4.58
CA ILE A 22 1.90 10.89 3.72
C ILE A 22 1.83 12.33 4.23
N SER A 23 0.63 12.81 4.57
CA SER A 23 0.42 14.17 5.09
C SER A 23 1.16 14.43 6.41
N LYS A 24 1.38 13.40 7.25
CA LYS A 24 2.20 13.53 8.46
C LYS A 24 3.64 13.92 8.13
N PHE A 25 4.26 13.35 7.10
CA PHE A 25 5.62 13.74 6.69
C PHE A 25 5.67 15.20 6.23
N LEU A 26 4.71 15.61 5.40
CA LEU A 26 4.64 16.99 4.92
C LEU A 26 4.53 17.97 6.09
N ARG A 27 3.65 17.68 7.06
CA ARG A 27 3.47 18.51 8.26
C ARG A 27 4.74 18.57 9.10
N THR A 28 5.31 17.41 9.46
CA THR A 28 6.47 17.34 10.36
C THR A 28 7.72 17.98 9.76
N LYS A 29 7.89 17.96 8.44
CA LYS A 29 9.11 18.46 7.79
C LYS A 29 9.02 19.86 7.20
N GLY A 30 7.88 20.55 7.27
CA GLY A 30 7.85 21.99 6.98
C GLY A 30 6.58 22.58 6.37
N LEU A 31 5.59 21.77 5.98
CA LEU A 31 4.31 22.31 5.49
C LEU A 31 3.38 22.60 6.68
N THR A 32 3.37 23.86 7.14
CA THR A 32 2.61 24.28 8.34
C THR A 32 1.20 24.80 8.04
N SER A 33 0.88 25.07 6.77
CA SER A 33 -0.44 25.53 6.36
C SER A 33 -1.45 24.40 6.38
N GLU A 34 -2.33 24.39 7.39
CA GLU A 34 -3.41 23.39 7.51
C GLU A 34 -4.36 23.41 6.31
N ARG A 35 -4.60 24.57 5.70
CA ARG A 35 -5.38 24.68 4.47
C ARG A 35 -4.71 23.94 3.31
N GLN A 36 -3.39 24.13 3.11
CA GLN A 36 -2.65 23.41 2.08
C GLN A 36 -2.64 21.90 2.37
N LEU A 37 -2.41 21.48 3.62
CA LEU A 37 -2.47 20.06 3.99
C LEU A 37 -3.84 19.44 3.73
N GLN A 38 -4.93 20.17 4.02
CA GLN A 38 -6.29 19.71 3.73
C GLN A 38 -6.53 19.59 2.22
N THR A 39 -6.14 20.60 1.45
CA THR A 39 -6.26 20.56 -0.03
C THR A 39 -5.44 19.41 -0.64
N PHE A 40 -4.21 19.21 -0.17
CA PHE A 40 -3.38 18.07 -0.58
C PHE A 40 -4.06 16.74 -0.25
N SER A 41 -4.52 16.59 1.00
CA SER A 41 -5.13 15.34 1.47
C SER A 41 -6.42 15.02 0.72
N GLN A 42 -7.27 16.02 0.46
CA GLN A 42 -8.48 15.83 -0.35
C GLN A 42 -8.12 15.44 -1.78
N SER A 43 -7.20 16.19 -2.42
CA SER A 43 -6.79 15.91 -3.79
C SER A 43 -6.20 14.50 -3.94
N LEU A 44 -5.37 14.06 -3.00
CA LEU A 44 -4.75 12.74 -3.09
C LEU A 44 -5.78 11.63 -2.88
N GLN A 45 -6.74 11.80 -1.97
CA GLN A 45 -7.84 10.83 -1.80
C GLN A 45 -8.65 10.64 -3.09
N GLU A 46 -9.02 11.75 -3.75
CA GLU A 46 -9.76 11.72 -5.02
C GLU A 46 -8.98 11.00 -6.12
N LEU A 47 -7.69 11.33 -6.27
CA LEU A 47 -6.81 10.73 -7.27
C LEU A 47 -6.61 9.23 -7.04
N LEU A 48 -6.40 8.80 -5.79
CA LEU A 48 -6.24 7.38 -5.46
C LEU A 48 -7.54 6.61 -5.68
N ALA A 49 -8.68 7.16 -5.26
CA ALA A 49 -9.97 6.51 -5.45
C ALA A 49 -10.28 6.29 -6.94
N GLU A 50 -10.04 7.32 -7.77
CA GLU A 50 -10.19 7.24 -9.22
C GLU A 50 -9.21 6.24 -9.85
N HIS A 51 -7.95 6.24 -9.40
CA HIS A 51 -6.92 5.32 -9.90
C HIS A 51 -7.24 3.85 -9.57
N TYR A 52 -7.79 3.58 -8.38
CA TYR A 52 -8.04 2.23 -7.86
C TYR A 52 -9.39 1.63 -8.28
N LYS A 53 -10.33 2.42 -8.81
CA LYS A 53 -11.73 2.03 -9.04
C LYS A 53 -11.94 0.70 -9.79
N HIS A 54 -11.06 0.34 -10.71
CA HIS A 54 -11.12 -0.91 -11.49
C HIS A 54 -10.08 -1.96 -11.08
N HIS A 55 -9.30 -1.65 -10.04
CA HIS A 55 -8.22 -2.46 -9.53
C HIS A 55 -8.40 -2.69 -8.02
N TRP A 56 -9.63 -2.76 -7.53
CA TRP A 56 -9.94 -3.04 -6.12
C TRP A 56 -10.73 -4.34 -6.01
N PHE A 57 -10.12 -5.37 -5.41
CA PHE A 57 -10.69 -6.71 -5.35
C PHE A 57 -10.70 -7.21 -3.89
N PRO A 58 -11.71 -6.87 -3.08
CA PRO A 58 -11.78 -7.30 -1.68
C PRO A 58 -11.68 -8.81 -1.48
N GLU A 59 -12.18 -9.60 -2.42
CA GLU A 59 -12.14 -11.07 -2.37
C GLU A 59 -10.73 -11.63 -2.65
N LYS A 60 -9.85 -10.82 -3.25
CA LYS A 60 -8.46 -11.16 -3.56
C LYS A 60 -7.58 -9.94 -3.29
N PRO A 61 -7.32 -9.56 -2.02
CA PRO A 61 -6.69 -8.29 -1.67
C PRO A 61 -5.37 -8.01 -2.41
N CYS A 62 -4.54 -9.04 -2.60
CA CYS A 62 -3.24 -8.92 -3.25
C CYS A 62 -3.32 -8.72 -4.77
N LYS A 63 -4.45 -9.05 -5.40
CA LYS A 63 -4.66 -8.79 -6.82
C LYS A 63 -4.62 -7.29 -7.08
N GLY A 64 -3.67 -6.86 -7.90
CA GLY A 64 -3.47 -5.44 -8.23
C GLY A 64 -2.72 -4.64 -7.16
N SER A 65 -2.18 -5.26 -6.10
CA SER A 65 -1.42 -4.56 -5.06
C SER A 65 -0.25 -3.76 -5.64
N GLY A 66 0.52 -4.35 -6.57
CA GLY A 66 1.61 -3.64 -7.26
C GLY A 66 1.14 -2.44 -8.12
N TYR A 67 -0.07 -2.48 -8.68
CA TYR A 67 -0.65 -1.36 -9.42
C TYR A 67 -1.08 -0.24 -8.47
N ARG A 68 -1.63 -0.59 -7.29
CA ARG A 68 -2.07 0.40 -6.29
C ARG A 68 -0.90 0.98 -5.49
N CYS A 69 0.22 0.27 -5.43
CA CYS A 69 1.41 0.66 -4.67
C CYS A 69 1.84 2.09 -4.97
N ILE A 70 1.99 2.89 -3.92
CA ILE A 70 2.57 4.24 -3.97
C ILE A 70 4.07 4.08 -3.69
N ARG A 71 4.91 4.57 -4.61
CA ARG A 71 6.37 4.40 -4.51
C ARG A 71 7.11 5.71 -4.72
N ILE A 72 8.01 6.01 -3.79
CA ILE A 72 8.98 7.10 -3.87
C ILE A 72 10.37 6.47 -3.83
N ASN A 73 11.20 6.83 -4.80
CA ASN A 73 12.62 6.49 -4.86
C ASN A 73 13.37 7.66 -5.53
N HIS A 74 14.23 7.41 -6.53
CA HIS A 74 14.73 8.45 -7.43
C HIS A 74 13.64 9.13 -8.27
N LYS A 75 12.41 8.61 -8.24
CA LYS A 75 11.22 9.15 -8.89
C LYS A 75 10.10 9.36 -7.86
N MET A 76 9.41 10.49 -7.98
CA MET A 76 8.22 10.79 -7.17
C MET A 76 7.01 10.04 -7.73
N ASP A 77 6.15 9.54 -6.84
CA ASP A 77 4.86 8.99 -7.23
C ASP A 77 4.04 10.06 -7.99
N PRO A 78 3.48 9.75 -9.17
CA PRO A 78 2.80 10.76 -9.98
C PRO A 78 1.54 11.33 -9.32
N LEU A 79 0.82 10.53 -8.51
CA LEU A 79 -0.40 10.98 -7.84
C LEU A 79 -0.07 11.89 -6.66
N ILE A 80 0.99 11.58 -5.90
CA ILE A 80 1.53 12.49 -4.89
C ILE A 80 1.97 13.80 -5.55
N GLY A 81 2.74 13.73 -6.64
CA GLY A 81 3.22 14.90 -7.37
C GLY A 81 2.07 15.78 -7.86
N GLN A 82 1.02 15.18 -8.41
CA GLN A 82 -0.16 15.90 -8.90
C GLN A 82 -0.95 16.56 -7.75
N ALA A 83 -1.15 15.88 -6.62
CA ALA A 83 -1.80 16.46 -5.45
C ALA A 83 -0.99 17.63 -4.86
N ALA A 84 0.33 17.49 -4.81
CA ALA A 84 1.25 18.51 -4.32
C ALA A 84 1.28 19.76 -5.20
N GLN A 85 1.20 19.60 -6.52
CA GLN A 85 1.15 20.72 -7.45
C GLN A 85 -0.05 21.64 -7.18
N ARG A 86 -1.20 21.08 -6.74
CA ARG A 86 -2.40 21.88 -6.39
C ARG A 86 -2.18 22.82 -5.21
N ILE A 87 -1.18 22.55 -4.37
CA ILE A 87 -0.82 23.39 -3.22
C ILE A 87 0.48 24.17 -3.44
N GLY A 88 1.01 24.15 -4.66
CA GLY A 88 2.20 24.91 -5.05
C GLY A 88 3.53 24.26 -4.66
N LEU A 89 3.55 22.97 -4.29
CA LEU A 89 4.80 22.27 -4.00
C LEU A 89 5.40 21.67 -5.27
N SER A 90 6.69 21.94 -5.48
CA SER A 90 7.50 21.32 -6.52
C SER A 90 7.92 19.90 -6.16
N SER A 91 8.33 19.10 -7.15
CA SER A 91 8.88 17.76 -6.90
C SER A 91 10.16 17.80 -6.04
N GLN A 92 10.98 18.84 -6.19
CA GLN A 92 12.20 19.01 -5.38
C GLN A 92 11.87 19.24 -3.91
N GLU A 93 10.83 20.03 -3.60
CA GLU A 93 10.36 20.20 -2.23
C GLU A 93 9.79 18.90 -1.67
N LEU A 94 9.02 18.14 -2.46
CA LEU A 94 8.52 16.84 -2.02
C LEU A 94 9.65 15.87 -1.65
N PHE A 95 10.74 15.81 -2.44
CA PHE A 95 11.89 14.97 -2.11
C PHE A 95 12.60 15.38 -0.81
N ARG A 96 12.50 16.65 -0.40
CA ARG A 96 13.01 17.12 0.90
C ARG A 96 12.05 16.75 2.05
N LEU A 97 10.75 16.78 1.80
CA LEU A 97 9.71 16.60 2.82
C LEU A 97 9.37 15.12 3.07
N LEU A 98 9.46 14.27 2.06
CA LEU A 98 9.11 12.84 2.13
C LEU A 98 10.36 11.98 2.37
N PRO A 99 10.21 10.70 2.78
CA PRO A 99 11.32 9.75 2.77
C PRO A 99 11.86 9.57 1.33
N SER A 100 13.18 9.48 1.18
CA SER A 100 13.83 9.25 -0.12
C SER A 100 13.45 7.91 -0.73
N GLU A 101 13.11 6.94 0.11
CA GLU A 101 12.67 5.61 -0.30
C GLU A 101 11.46 5.20 0.53
N LEU A 102 10.30 5.19 -0.11
CA LEU A 102 9.04 4.78 0.49
C LEU A 102 8.33 3.83 -0.47
N THR A 103 7.85 2.71 0.05
CA THR A 103 6.90 1.84 -0.64
C THR A 103 5.69 1.69 0.27
N LEU A 104 4.50 2.00 -0.23
CA LEU A 104 3.24 1.98 0.52
C LEU A 104 2.22 1.17 -0.28
N TRP A 105 1.78 0.05 0.30
CA TRP A 105 0.75 -0.83 -0.26
C TRP A 105 -0.60 -0.44 0.34
N VAL A 106 -1.57 -0.20 -0.54
CA VAL A 106 -2.94 0.16 -0.17
C VAL A 106 -3.85 -0.92 -0.73
N ASP A 107 -4.10 -1.93 0.08
CA ASP A 107 -4.80 -3.15 -0.31
C ASP A 107 -6.09 -3.29 0.50
N PRO A 108 -7.14 -3.96 -0.01
CA PRO A 108 -8.34 -4.21 0.78
C PRO A 108 -7.99 -4.77 2.15
N TYR A 109 -8.51 -4.12 3.19
CA TYR A 109 -8.31 -4.49 4.60
C TYR A 109 -6.91 -4.25 5.18
N GLU A 110 -5.91 -3.84 4.40
CA GLU A 110 -4.55 -3.61 4.91
C GLU A 110 -3.86 -2.43 4.21
N VAL A 111 -3.29 -1.52 5.00
CA VAL A 111 -2.31 -0.56 4.51
C VAL A 111 -1.00 -0.85 5.21
N SER A 112 0.05 -1.11 4.45
CA SER A 112 1.37 -1.36 4.99
C SER A 112 2.44 -0.62 4.20
N TYR A 113 3.59 -0.37 4.83
CA TYR A 113 4.65 0.43 4.24
C TYR A 113 6.03 -0.11 4.58
N ARG A 114 7.01 0.29 3.78
CA ARG A 114 8.43 0.12 4.01
C ARG A 114 9.16 1.43 3.72
N ILE A 115 10.07 1.83 4.60
CA ILE A 115 10.97 2.97 4.38
C ILE A 115 12.40 2.44 4.23
N GLY A 116 13.08 2.81 3.15
CA GLY A 116 14.37 2.24 2.73
C GLY A 116 14.23 0.90 1.99
N GLU A 117 15.24 0.52 1.21
CA GLU A 117 15.27 -0.78 0.52
C GLU A 117 15.26 -1.96 1.51
N ASP A 118 16.04 -1.85 2.58
CA ASP A 118 16.21 -2.87 3.63
C ASP A 118 15.31 -2.66 4.86
N GLY A 119 14.33 -1.75 4.75
CA GLY A 119 13.41 -1.47 5.84
C GLY A 119 12.49 -2.64 6.18
N SER A 120 12.09 -2.72 7.45
CA SER A 120 10.99 -3.61 7.86
C SER A 120 9.65 -3.14 7.28
N ILE A 121 8.76 -4.09 7.01
CA ILE A 121 7.38 -3.77 6.62
C ILE A 121 6.55 -3.55 7.88
N CYS A 122 5.89 -2.40 7.97
CA CYS A 122 5.02 -2.03 9.08
C CYS A 122 3.56 -1.95 8.61
N VAL A 123 2.62 -2.42 9.43
CA VAL A 123 1.17 -2.21 9.21
C VAL A 123 0.78 -0.84 9.73
N LEU A 124 0.05 -0.09 8.92
CA LEU A 124 -0.51 1.22 9.25
C LEU A 124 -2.03 1.15 9.49
N TYR A 125 -2.72 0.27 8.76
CA TYR A 125 -4.14 0.04 8.88
C TYR A 125 -4.44 -1.44 8.68
N GLU A 126 -5.38 -1.97 9.46
CA GLU A 126 -5.88 -3.33 9.33
C GLU A 126 -7.38 -3.35 9.63
N ALA A 127 -8.13 -4.10 8.84
CA ALA A 127 -9.55 -4.33 9.04
C ALA A 127 -9.90 -5.80 8.82
N SER A 128 -11.08 -6.21 9.26
CA SER A 128 -11.62 -7.54 8.97
C SER A 128 -12.67 -7.47 7.87
N PRO A 129 -12.69 -8.42 6.92
CA PRO A 129 -13.79 -8.57 5.98
C PRO A 129 -15.08 -8.84 6.76
N ALA A 130 -16.16 -8.14 6.42
CA ALA A 130 -17.47 -8.38 7.00
C ALA A 130 -17.98 -9.76 6.55
N GLY A 131 -17.84 -10.78 7.41
CA GLY A 131 -18.24 -12.16 7.11
C GLY A 131 -17.70 -13.25 8.04
N GLY A 132 -16.75 -12.96 8.94
CA GLY A 132 -16.34 -13.88 10.00
C GLY A 132 -17.35 -13.88 11.14
N SER A 133 -18.29 -14.81 11.15
CA SER A 133 -19.17 -15.02 12.30
C SER A 133 -18.35 -15.43 13.52
N THR A 134 -18.55 -14.72 14.63
CA THR A 134 -18.08 -15.10 15.96
C THR A 134 -18.77 -16.39 16.37
N GLN A 135 -18.05 -17.51 16.33
CA GLN A 135 -18.41 -18.69 17.12
C GLN A 135 -17.52 -18.77 18.34
N ASN A 136 -18.10 -18.54 19.51
CA ASN A 136 -17.53 -18.93 20.79
C ASN A 136 -17.57 -20.46 20.91
N SER A 137 -16.41 -21.13 20.95
CA SER A 137 -16.04 -22.14 21.97
C SER A 137 -14.78 -22.93 21.59
N SER A 138 -13.82 -22.94 22.53
CA SER A 138 -12.79 -23.96 22.81
C SER A 138 -11.85 -24.46 21.68
N ASN A 139 -10.56 -24.14 21.85
CA ASN A 139 -9.37 -24.91 21.41
C ASN A 139 -9.43 -25.58 20.02
N VAL A 140 -8.98 -24.87 18.98
CA VAL A 140 -7.81 -25.23 18.14
C VAL A 140 -7.31 -23.92 17.51
N GLN A 141 -6.03 -23.59 17.71
CA GLN A 141 -5.34 -22.56 16.93
C GLN A 141 -5.24 -23.03 15.47
N MET A 142 -6.26 -22.74 14.67
CA MET A 142 -6.10 -22.70 13.22
C MET A 142 -5.63 -21.29 12.89
N VAL A 143 -4.37 -21.18 12.51
CA VAL A 143 -3.85 -19.98 11.84
C VAL A 143 -4.72 -19.76 10.61
N ASP A 144 -5.61 -18.77 10.65
CA ASP A 144 -6.20 -18.23 9.42
C ASP A 144 -5.02 -17.65 8.66
N SER A 145 -4.41 -18.45 7.78
CA SER A 145 -3.32 -18.08 6.89
C SER A 145 -3.84 -17.08 5.87
N ARG A 146 -4.28 -15.91 6.34
CA ARG A 146 -4.33 -14.71 5.53
C ARG A 146 -2.90 -14.35 5.27
N ILE A 147 -2.38 -14.91 4.18
CA ILE A 147 -1.12 -14.51 3.58
C ILE A 147 -1.30 -13.03 3.28
N SER A 148 -0.78 -12.19 4.19
CA SER A 148 -0.64 -10.76 3.93
C SER A 148 0.12 -10.65 2.62
N CYS A 149 -0.24 -9.71 1.75
CA CYS A 149 0.37 -9.57 0.42
C CYS A 149 1.91 -9.42 0.49
N LYS A 150 2.42 -9.11 1.69
CA LYS A 150 3.82 -9.19 2.12
C LYS A 150 4.49 -10.53 1.84
N GLU A 151 3.86 -11.66 2.18
CA GLU A 151 4.45 -12.99 2.01
C GLU A 151 4.47 -13.43 0.54
N GLU A 152 3.43 -13.10 -0.23
CA GLU A 152 3.35 -13.44 -1.66
C GLU A 152 4.46 -12.75 -2.48
N LEU A 153 4.79 -11.50 -2.16
CA LEU A 153 5.87 -10.74 -2.81
C LEU A 153 7.28 -11.26 -2.44
N LEU A 154 7.47 -11.78 -1.22
CA LEU A 154 8.74 -12.36 -0.79
C LEU A 154 8.98 -13.75 -1.41
N LEU A 155 7.93 -14.54 -1.57
CA LEU A 155 8.00 -15.86 -2.22
C LEU A 155 8.41 -15.78 -3.70
N GLY A 156 8.02 -14.70 -4.40
CA GLY A 156 8.37 -14.45 -5.80
C GLY A 156 9.84 -14.14 -6.09
N ARG A 157 10.69 -13.97 -5.06
CA ARG A 157 12.15 -13.75 -5.22
C ARG A 157 12.98 -15.03 -5.28
N THR A 158 12.38 -16.19 -5.03
CA THR A 158 13.08 -17.47 -5.18
C THR A 158 13.04 -17.92 -6.65
N SER A 159 13.93 -17.34 -7.47
CA SER A 159 14.25 -17.96 -8.76
C SER A 159 14.81 -19.36 -8.48
N PRO A 160 14.38 -20.43 -9.18
CA PRO A 160 15.05 -21.72 -9.08
C PRO A 160 16.50 -21.52 -9.50
N SER A 161 17.45 -21.84 -8.62
CA SER A 161 18.86 -21.93 -8.99
C SER A 161 18.98 -23.00 -10.08
N LYS A 162 19.13 -22.56 -11.34
CA LYS A 162 19.56 -23.46 -12.42
C LYS A 162 21.00 -23.84 -12.13
N ASN A 163 21.21 -25.05 -11.62
CA ASN A 163 22.53 -25.68 -11.57
C ASN A 163 23.03 -25.87 -13.00
N TYR A 164 23.96 -25.01 -13.43
CA TYR A 164 24.77 -25.28 -14.61
C TYR A 164 25.92 -26.19 -14.18
N ASN A 165 25.87 -27.46 -14.59
CA ASN A 165 27.02 -28.35 -14.51
C ASN A 165 28.08 -27.84 -15.50
N MET A 166 29.18 -27.30 -14.98
CA MET A 166 30.37 -26.96 -15.77
C MET A 166 30.99 -28.26 -16.28
N MET A 167 30.94 -28.51 -17.58
CA MET A 167 31.77 -29.54 -18.23
C MET A 167 33.19 -29.02 -18.31
N THR A 168 34.11 -29.64 -17.56
CA THR A 168 35.54 -29.46 -17.72
C THR A 168 36.00 -30.20 -18.97
N VAL A 169 36.57 -29.47 -19.93
CA VAL A 169 37.23 -30.05 -21.10
C VAL A 169 38.67 -30.38 -20.67
N SER A 170 39.00 -31.66 -20.62
CA SER A 170 40.38 -32.12 -20.53
C SER A 170 41.02 -32.05 -21.92
N GLY A 171 42.26 -31.55 -21.97
CA GLY A 171 43.05 -31.39 -23.20
C GLY A 171 43.63 -32.67 -23.76
#